data_AF-A0A3N4HR99-F1
#
_entry.id   AF-A0A3N4HR99-F1
#
_cell.length_a   1.000
_cell.length_b   1.000
_cell.length_c   1.000
_cell.angle_alpha   90.00
_cell.angle_beta   90.00
_cell.angle_gamma   90.00
#
_symmetry.space_group_name_H-M   'P 1'
#
loop_
_entity.id
_entity.type
_entity.pdbx_description
1 polymer ?
#
loop_
_entity_poly.entity_id
_entity_poly.type
_entity_poly.pdbx_seq_one_letter_code
_entity_poly.pdbx_strand_id
1 'polypeptide(L)' 'LAIMGLECSSAPPMSDVPERVFSGAAMLITMRRNRLDSDTIEEVECLKSW' A
#
# COMPACT_ATOMS: atom_id res chain seq x y z
N LEU A 1 -27.92 -2.96 -8.44
CA LEU A 1 -27.54 -1.58 -8.84
C LEU A 1 -26.81 -0.83 -7.72
N ALA A 2 -27.33 -0.76 -6.49
CA ALA A 2 -26.67 -0.03 -5.39
C ALA A 2 -25.25 -0.52 -5.05
N ILE A 3 -25.01 -1.84 -5.04
CA ILE A 3 -23.67 -2.42 -4.76
C ILE A 3 -22.66 -1.98 -5.82
N MET A 4 -23.01 -2.06 -7.10
CA MET A 4 -22.12 -1.62 -8.20
C MET A 4 -21.79 -0.13 -8.14
N GLY A 5 -22.73 0.71 -7.68
CA GLY A 5 -22.48 2.15 -7.49
C GLY A 5 -21.54 2.43 -6.32
N LEU A 6 -21.61 1.63 -5.25
CA LEU A 6 -20.70 1.72 -4.11
C LEU A 6 -19.28 1.31 -4.51
N GLU A 7 -19.14 0.15 -5.18
CA GLU A 7 -17.85 -0.36 -5.69
C GLU A 7 -17.16 0.63 -6.65
N CYS A 8 -17.95 1.27 -7.52
CA CYS A 8 -17.44 2.26 -8.45
C CYS A 8 -17.03 3.58 -7.77
N SER A 9 -17.62 3.89 -6.61
CA SER A 9 -17.33 5.11 -5.84
C SER A 9 -16.27 4.89 -4.76
N SER A 10 -16.02 3.64 -4.36
CA SER A 10 -14.96 3.26 -3.41
C SER A 10 -13.59 3.14 -4.07
N ALA A 11 -13.54 2.98 -5.39
CA ALA A 11 -12.30 3.05 -6.13
C ALA A 11 -11.73 4.48 -6.04
N PRO A 12 -10.48 4.65 -5.57
CA PRO A 12 -9.89 5.97 -5.51
C PRO A 12 -9.72 6.53 -6.94
N PRO A 13 -9.96 7.83 -7.16
CA PRO A 13 -9.86 8.45 -8.48
C PRO A 13 -8.41 8.50 -9.01
N MET A 14 -7.43 8.26 -8.14
CA MET A 14 -6.00 8.28 -8.46
C MET A 14 -5.27 7.24 -7.61
N SER A 15 -4.14 6.74 -8.11
CA SER A 15 -3.24 5.82 -7.43
C SER A 15 -2.36 6.51 -6.37
N ASP A 16 -2.85 7.56 -5.71
CA ASP A 16 -2.07 8.37 -4.76
C ASP A 16 -1.81 7.63 -3.44
N VAL A 17 -2.78 6.82 -3.00
CA VAL A 17 -2.69 5.99 -1.80
C VAL A 17 -1.57 4.94 -1.91
N PRO A 18 -1.52 4.07 -2.94
CA PRO A 18 -0.42 3.12 -3.07
C PRO A 18 0.93 3.81 -3.34
N GLU A 19 0.98 4.91 -4.10
CA GLU A 19 2.23 5.68 -4.29
C GLU A 19 2.80 6.22 -2.98
N ARG A 20 1.94 6.70 -2.07
CA ARG A 20 2.33 7.12 -0.72
C ARG A 20 2.85 5.96 0.13
N VAL A 21 2.23 4.79 0.04
CA VAL A 21 2.66 3.57 0.74
C VAL A 21 4.04 3.14 0.25
N PHE A 22 4.26 3.05 -1.07
CA PHE A 22 5.56 2.66 -1.63
C PHE A 22 6.67 3.68 -1.32
N SER A 23 6.34 4.97 -1.29
CA SER A 23 7.29 6.02 -0.90
C SER A 23 7.71 5.88 0.57
N GLY A 24 6.79 5.50 1.46
CA GLY A 24 7.09 5.23 2.87
C GLY A 24 7.86 3.93 3.11
N ALA A 25 7.57 2.90 2.32
CA ALA A 25 8.23 1.59 2.37
C ALA A 25 9.61 1.58 1.69
N ALA A 26 10.02 2.68 1.04
CA ALA A 26 11.25 2.76 0.27
C ALA A 26 12.51 2.35 1.06
N MET A 27 12.56 2.60 2.37
CA MET A 27 13.67 2.20 3.23
C MET A 27 13.76 0.69 3.49
N LEU A 28 12.63 -0.02 3.42
CA LEU A 28 12.53 -1.48 3.62
C LEU A 28 12.74 -2.25 2.31
N ILE A 29 12.34 -1.63 1.18
CA ILE A 29 12.45 -2.19 -0.17
C ILE A 29 13.86 -1.99 -0.74
N THR A 30 14.49 -0.83 -0.50
CA THR A 30 15.80 -0.51 -1.09
C THR A 30 16.95 -1.16 -0.33
N MET A 31 17.94 -1.67 -1.08
CA MET A 31 19.09 -2.45 -0.58
C MET A 31 20.10 -1.66 0.30
N ARG A 32 19.77 -0.45 0.76
CA ARG A 32 20.77 0.48 1.32
C ARG A 32 21.25 0.12 2.72
N ARG A 33 20.45 -0.57 3.54
CA ARG A 33 20.88 -1.06 4.86
C ARG A 33 20.29 -2.39 5.31
N ASN A 34 19.03 -2.71 4.96
CA ASN A 34 18.34 -3.94 5.36
C ASN A 34 17.17 -4.19 4.41
N ARG A 35 17.40 -4.90 3.29
CA ARG A 35 16.26 -5.37 2.49
C ARG A 35 15.56 -6.46 3.29
N LEU A 36 14.34 -6.17 3.73
CA LEU A 36 13.48 -7.16 4.36
C LEU A 36 12.85 -8.05 3.29
N ASP A 37 12.38 -9.22 3.73
CA ASP A 37 11.67 -10.13 2.84
C ASP A 37 10.32 -9.53 2.42
N SER A 38 9.80 -9.90 1.24
CA SER A 38 8.55 -9.33 0.73
C SER A 38 7.39 -9.52 1.70
N ASP A 39 7.32 -10.67 2.34
CA ASP A 39 6.22 -11.02 3.25
C ASP A 39 6.26 -10.11 4.48
N THR A 40 7.46 -9.87 5.03
CA THR A 40 7.64 -8.96 6.17
C THR A 40 7.37 -7.49 5.82
N ILE A 41 7.58 -7.07 4.57
CA ILE A 41 7.26 -5.70 4.13
C ILE A 41 5.74 -5.53 4.02
N GLU A 42 5.04 -6.53 3.50
CA GLU A 42 3.59 -6.54 3.39
C GLU A 42 2.92 -6.50 4.77
N GLU A 43 3.37 -7.33 5.72
CA GLU A 43 2.85 -7.33 7.09
C GLU A 43 3.04 -5.97 7.78
N VAL A 44 4.22 -5.34 7.62
CA VAL A 44 4.51 -4.04 8.23
C VAL A 44 3.65 -2.92 7.65
N GLU A 45 3.46 -2.87 6.32
CA GLU A 45 2.58 -1.86 5.72
C GLU A 45 1.10 -2.12 6.00
N CYS A 46 0.69 -3.39 6.15
CA CYS A 46 -0.66 -3.75 6.59
C CYS A 46 -0.93 -3.26 8.03
N LEU A 47 0.01 -3.51 8.95
CA LEU A 47 -0.05 -3.02 10.34
C LEU A 47 -0.07 -1.50 10.45
N LYS A 48 0.52 -0.79 9.48
CA LYS A 48 0.57 0.68 9.43
C LYS A 48 -0.69 1.30 8.82
N SER A 49 -1.43 0.55 8.01
CA SER A 49 -2.72 0.97 7.44
C SER A 49 -3.93 0.55 8.30
N TRP A 50 -3.71 -0.28 9.32
CA TRP A 50 -4.69 -0.62 10.35
C TRP A 50 -4.83 0.50 11.38
#